data_AF-A0A382Z6R5-F1
#
_entry.id   AF-A0A382Z6R5-F1
#
_cell.length_a   1.000
_cell.length_b   1.000
_cell.length_c   1.000
_cell.angle_alpha   90.00
_cell.angle_beta   90.00
_cell.angle_gamma   90.00
#
_symmetry.space_group_name_H-M   'P 1'
#
loop_
_entity.id
_entity.type
_entity.pdbx_description
1 polymer ?
#
loop_
_entity_poly.entity_id
_entity_poly.type
_entity_poly.pdbx_seq_one_letter_code
_entity_poly.pdbx_strand_id
1 'polypeptide(L)'
;MEVFLPIAEVSVNTVTIFCLSTIVGILSGLFGVGGGFLMTPFLIFLGIPPTYAVANEANNILATSVSGSTTHWLKNTLDYKMGLMIVAGGTAGTIIGILTFTYFKGIGKIDIVISLAYMYVLA
;
A
#
# COMPACT_ATOMS: atom_id res chain seq x y z
N MET A 1 -12.19 20.53 9.20
CA MET A 1 -12.02 20.97 7.81
C MET A 1 -12.25 19.74 6.97
N GLU A 2 -13.46 19.57 6.46
CA GLU A 2 -13.85 18.39 5.67
C GLU A 2 -13.38 18.61 4.24
N VAL A 3 -12.64 17.66 3.68
CA VAL A 3 -12.26 17.65 2.26
C VAL A 3 -12.98 16.49 1.60
N PHE A 4 -13.74 16.83 0.56
CA PHE A 4 -14.41 15.83 -0.26
C PHE A 4 -13.41 15.21 -1.24
N LEU A 5 -13.30 13.88 -1.22
CA LEU A 5 -12.47 13.13 -2.15
C LEU A 5 -13.33 12.69 -3.36
N PRO A 6 -13.26 13.39 -4.51
CA PRO A 6 -14.16 13.15 -5.63
C PRO A 6 -13.98 11.77 -6.30
N ILE A 7 -12.83 11.13 -6.09
CA ILE A 7 -12.51 9.81 -6.66
C ILE A 7 -13.04 8.68 -5.76
N ALA A 8 -13.08 8.91 -4.44
CA ALA A 8 -13.56 7.93 -3.47
C ALA A 8 -15.02 8.17 -3.06
N GLU A 9 -15.60 9.33 -3.41
CA GLU A 9 -16.94 9.80 -2.99
C GLU A 9 -17.12 9.88 -1.46
N VAL A 10 -16.03 10.05 -0.71
CA VAL A 10 -16.03 10.15 0.76
C VAL A 10 -15.58 11.53 1.20
N SER A 11 -16.26 12.11 2.19
CA SER A 11 -15.79 13.30 2.92
C SER A 11 -14.92 12.86 4.08
N VAL A 12 -13.68 13.37 4.13
CA VAL A 12 -12.76 13.04 5.21
C VAL A 12 -12.19 14.33 5.83
N ASN A 13 -12.05 14.32 7.14
CA ASN A 13 -11.41 15.41 7.87
C ASN A 13 -9.90 15.43 7.60
N THR A 14 -9.39 16.55 7.08
CA THR A 14 -7.98 16.73 6.71
C THR A 14 -7.06 16.52 7.91
N VAL A 15 -7.46 16.99 9.10
CA VAL A 15 -6.65 16.87 10.31
C VAL A 15 -6.48 15.40 10.69
N THR A 16 -7.56 14.61 10.60
CA THR A 16 -7.53 13.18 10.90
C THR A 16 -6.62 12.44 9.93
N ILE A 17 -6.73 12.67 8.63
CA ILE A 17 -5.84 12.03 7.63
C ILE A 17 -4.39 12.40 7.90
N PHE A 18 -4.09 13.65 8.21
CA PHE A 18 -2.71 14.09 8.41
C PHE A 18 -2.09 13.46 9.66
N CYS A 19 -2.80 13.50 10.79
CA CYS A 19 -2.36 12.85 12.03
C CYS A 19 -2.18 11.34 11.85
N LEU A 20 -3.15 10.68 11.21
CA LEU A 20 -3.12 9.23 10.96
C LEU A 20 -1.94 8.86 10.05
N SER A 21 -1.78 9.58 8.93
CA SER A 21 -0.68 9.35 7.99
C SER A 21 0.68 9.57 8.64
N THR A 22 0.79 10.53 9.57
CA THR A 22 2.02 10.78 10.33
C THR A 22 2.36 9.61 11.26
N ILE A 23 1.38 9.15 12.06
CA ILE A 23 1.57 8.02 12.99
C ILE A 23 1.90 6.75 12.21
N VAL A 24 1.12 6.44 11.17
CA VAL A 24 1.34 5.28 10.32
C VAL A 24 2.68 5.36 9.60
N GLY A 25 3.09 6.54 9.13
CA GLY A 25 4.39 6.77 8.51
C GLY A 25 5.56 6.49 9.46
N ILE A 26 5.47 6.95 10.71
CA ILE A 26 6.48 6.69 11.75
C ILE A 26 6.55 5.18 12.04
N LEU A 27 5.41 4.55 12.31
CA LEU A 27 5.36 3.11 12.61
C LEU A 27 5.89 2.29 11.42
N SER A 28 5.45 2.62 10.21
CA SER A 28 5.91 1.99 8.98
C SER A 28 7.42 2.11 8.79
N GLY A 29 7.99 3.29 9.07
CA GLY A 29 9.42 3.52 9.01
C GLY A 29 10.20 2.70 10.04
N LEU A 30 9.65 2.54 11.26
CA LEU A 30 10.26 1.73 12.31
C LEU A 30 10.25 0.24 11.99
N PHE A 31 9.15 -0.29 11.46
CA PHE A 31 9.02 -1.71 11.15
C PHE A 31 9.58 -2.09 9.77
N GLY A 32 9.79 -1.12 8.88
CA GLY A 32 10.28 -1.36 7.51
C GLY A 32 9.28 -2.08 6.59
N VAL A 33 7.99 -2.10 6.94
CA VAL A 33 6.94 -2.92 6.27
C VAL A 33 6.27 -2.18 5.10
N GLY A 34 6.70 -0.97 4.74
CA GLY A 34 6.19 -0.25 3.55
C GLY A 34 4.80 0.37 3.70
N GLY A 35 4.23 0.39 4.92
CA GLY A 35 3.10 1.23 5.30
C GLY A 35 1.73 0.70 4.93
N GLY A 36 1.62 -0.17 3.92
CA GLY A 36 0.34 -0.68 3.46
C GLY A 36 -0.40 -1.63 4.37
N PHE A 37 0.33 -2.35 5.21
CA PHE A 37 -0.28 -3.22 6.20
C PHE A 37 -1.15 -2.43 7.19
N LEU A 38 -0.79 -1.18 7.48
CA LEU A 38 -1.54 -0.32 8.40
C LEU A 38 -2.41 0.69 7.66
N MET A 39 -1.87 1.40 6.66
CA MET A 39 -2.58 2.50 6.00
C MET A 39 -3.83 2.01 5.26
N THR A 40 -3.74 0.92 4.52
CA THR A 40 -4.85 0.40 3.72
C THR A 40 -6.08 0.04 4.57
N PRO A 41 -5.98 -0.77 5.65
CA PRO A 41 -7.16 -1.06 6.48
C PRO A 41 -7.72 0.19 7.17
N PHE A 42 -6.87 1.14 7.57
CA PHE A 42 -7.35 2.41 8.11
C PHE A 42 -8.17 3.22 7.11
N LEU A 43 -7.72 3.30 5.84
CA LEU A 43 -8.47 3.98 4.78
C LEU A 43 -9.80 3.26 4.50
N ILE A 44 -9.81 1.93 4.53
CA ILE A 44 -11.03 1.13 4.39
C ILE A 44 -12.00 1.40 5.55
N PHE A 45 -11.51 1.50 6.80
CA PHE A 45 -12.34 1.87 7.95
C PHE A 45 -12.90 3.29 7.88
N LEU A 46 -12.19 4.20 7.21
CA LEU A 46 -12.70 5.55 6.92
C LEU A 46 -13.74 5.56 5.78
N GLY A 47 -14.10 4.40 5.21
CA GLY A 47 -15.10 4.27 4.17
C GLY A 47 -14.56 4.39 2.75
N ILE A 48 -13.24 4.51 2.57
CA ILE A 48 -12.63 4.55 1.23
C ILE A 48 -12.73 3.15 0.61
N PRO A 49 -13.21 3.02 -0.65
CA PRO A 49 -13.30 1.72 -1.29
C PRO A 49 -11.93 1.02 -1.36
N PRO A 50 -11.85 -0.30 -1.06
CA PRO A 50 -10.61 -1.06 -1.01
C PRO A 50 -9.76 -0.96 -2.28
N THR A 51 -10.42 -0.93 -3.45
CA THR A 51 -9.76 -0.74 -4.75
C THR A 51 -8.91 0.53 -4.84
N TYR A 52 -9.35 1.64 -4.25
CA TYR A 52 -8.59 2.90 -4.23
C TYR A 52 -7.56 2.93 -3.10
N ALA A 53 -7.91 2.37 -1.94
CA ALA A 53 -7.02 2.31 -0.79
C ALA A 53 -5.73 1.52 -1.11
N VAL A 54 -5.85 0.37 -1.78
CA VAL A 54 -4.72 -0.45 -2.22
C VAL A 54 -3.90 0.25 -3.30
N ALA A 55 -4.54 0.93 -4.26
CA ALA A 55 -3.81 1.62 -5.32
C ALA A 55 -2.92 2.76 -4.78
N ASN A 56 -3.40 3.48 -3.75
CA ASN A 56 -2.63 4.54 -3.09
C ASN A 56 -1.38 4.01 -2.36
N GLU A 57 -1.46 2.77 -1.87
CA GLU A 57 -0.42 2.13 -1.08
C GLU A 57 0.85 1.83 -1.89
N ALA A 58 0.71 1.50 -3.18
CA ALA A 58 1.84 1.29 -4.07
C ALA A 58 2.80 2.49 -4.09
N ASN A 59 2.29 3.72 -4.09
CA ASN A 59 3.12 4.94 -4.03
C ASN A 59 3.91 5.04 -2.71
N ASN A 60 3.34 4.57 -1.60
CA ASN A 60 4.01 4.58 -0.31
C ASN A 60 5.12 3.53 -0.23
N ILE A 61 4.88 2.32 -0.75
CA ILE A 61 5.93 1.30 -0.91
C ILE A 61 7.06 1.84 -1.77
N LEU A 62 6.76 2.51 -2.89
CA LEU A 62 7.79 3.07 -3.76
C LEU A 62 8.66 4.08 -3.01
N ALA A 63 8.05 5.04 -2.30
CA ALA A 63 8.78 6.05 -1.54
C ALA A 63 9.67 5.43 -0.44
N THR A 64 9.12 4.48 0.32
CA THR A 64 9.86 3.79 1.40
C THR A 64 10.97 2.91 0.86
N SER A 65 10.73 2.19 -0.25
CA SER A 65 11.71 1.33 -0.90
C SER A 65 12.89 2.14 -1.46
N VAL A 66 12.62 3.28 -2.12
CA VAL A 66 13.66 4.18 -2.64
C VAL A 66 14.48 4.78 -1.49
N SER A 67 13.83 5.20 -0.41
CA SER A 67 14.52 5.72 0.78
C SER A 67 15.42 4.65 1.44
N GLY A 68 14.90 3.43 1.61
CA GLY A 68 15.62 2.30 2.17
C GLY A 68 16.82 1.89 1.31
N SER A 69 16.61 1.71 0.00
CA SER A 69 17.68 1.35 -0.93
C SER A 69 18.76 2.42 -0.99
N THR A 70 18.40 3.70 -0.99
CA THR A 70 19.35 4.82 -0.98
C THR A 70 20.19 4.81 0.30
N THR A 71 19.58 4.54 1.45
CA THR A 71 20.30 4.46 2.73
C THR A 71 21.33 3.31 2.73
N HIS A 72 20.96 2.13 2.24
CA HIS A 72 21.88 1.00 2.15
C HIS A 72 22.98 1.20 1.10
N TRP A 73 22.65 1.90 0.01
CA TRP A 73 23.61 2.31 -1.00
C TRP A 73 24.67 3.26 -0.43
N LEU A 74 24.25 4.32 0.28
CA LEU A 74 25.16 5.27 0.94
C LEU A 74 26.06 4.59 1.99
N LYS A 75 25.58 3.52 2.64
CA LYS A 75 26.34 2.74 3.61
C LYS A 75 27.23 1.65 2.99
N ASN A 76 27.26 1.51 1.65
CA ASN A 76 27.96 0.43 0.94
C ASN A 76 27.57 -0.99 1.42
N THR A 77 26.32 -1.17 1.87
CA THR A 77 25.80 -2.45 2.36
C THR A 77 24.75 -3.05 1.41
N LEU A 78 24.62 -2.48 0.21
CA LEU A 78 23.60 -2.88 -0.75
C LEU A 78 24.03 -4.17 -1.48
N ASP A 79 23.25 -5.23 -1.33
CA ASP A 79 23.42 -6.47 -2.10
C ASP A 79 22.63 -6.37 -3.42
N TYR A 80 23.34 -6.10 -4.51
CA TYR A 80 22.78 -5.99 -5.85
C TYR A 80 22.20 -7.31 -6.37
N LYS A 81 22.77 -8.46 -5.98
CA LYS A 81 22.30 -9.77 -6.43
C LYS A 81 20.95 -10.08 -5.79
N MET A 82 20.83 -9.82 -4.48
CA MET A 82 19.56 -9.95 -3.78
C MET A 82 18.52 -8.96 -4.33
N GLY A 83 18.92 -7.70 -4.58
CA GLY A 83 18.05 -6.69 -5.17
C GLY A 83 17.47 -7.11 -6.52
N LEU A 84 18.30 -7.66 -7.42
CA LEU A 84 17.83 -8.18 -8.72
C LEU A 84 16.87 -9.36 -8.58
N MET A 85 17.11 -10.27 -7.63
CA MET A 85 16.18 -11.38 -7.37
C MET A 85 14.81 -10.88 -6.87
N ILE A 86 14.80 -9.88 -5.98
CA ILE A 86 13.58 -9.25 -5.49
C ILE A 86 12.83 -8.55 -6.63
N VAL A 87 13.54 -7.83 -7.50
CA VAL A 87 12.92 -7.18 -8.67
C VAL A 87 12.31 -8.21 -9.62
N ALA A 88 13.03 -9.30 -9.94
CA ALA A 88 12.51 -10.34 -10.83
C ALA A 88 11.27 -11.04 -10.24
N GLY A 89 11.34 -11.45 -8.97
CA GLY A 89 10.22 -12.08 -8.28
C GLY A 89 9.02 -11.13 -8.11
N GLY A 90 9.28 -9.88 -7.71
CA GLY A 90 8.27 -8.85 -7.54
C GLY A 90 7.58 -8.46 -8.85
N THR A 91 8.32 -8.42 -9.96
CA THR A 91 7.75 -8.16 -11.29
C THR A 91 6.83 -9.31 -11.71
N ALA A 92 7.30 -10.55 -11.57
CA ALA A 92 6.49 -11.74 -11.89
C ALA A 92 5.23 -11.81 -11.01
N GLY A 93 5.37 -11.59 -9.70
CA GLY A 93 4.25 -11.54 -8.76
C GLY A 93 3.24 -10.43 -9.09
N THR A 94 3.72 -9.23 -9.43
CA THR A 94 2.87 -8.10 -9.83
C THR A 94 2.05 -8.44 -11.08
N ILE A 95 2.66 -9.07 -12.09
CA ILE A 95 1.95 -9.47 -13.31
C ILE A 95 0.83 -10.46 -12.97
N ILE A 96 1.12 -11.50 -12.18
CA ILE A 96 0.12 -12.48 -11.75
C ILE A 96 -1.00 -11.80 -10.94
N GLY A 97 -0.63 -10.87 -10.05
CA GLY A 97 -1.56 -10.07 -9.27
C GLY A 97 -2.50 -9.23 -10.14
N ILE A 98 -1.97 -8.53 -11.16
CA ILE A 98 -2.76 -7.72 -12.10
C ILE A 98 -3.73 -8.58 -12.91
N LEU A 99 -3.30 -9.76 -13.36
CA LEU A 99 -4.18 -10.70 -14.09
C LEU A 99 -5.34 -11.17 -13.20
N THR A 100 -5.02 -11.54 -11.96
CA THR A 100 -6.00 -11.96 -10.95
C THR A 100 -6.95 -10.82 -10.60
N PHE A 101 -6.43 -9.62 -10.41
CA PHE A 101 -7.19 -8.40 -10.15
C PHE A 101 -8.16 -8.10 -11.29
N THR A 102 -7.69 -8.13 -12.53
CA THR A 102 -8.54 -7.87 -13.72
C THR A 102 -9.67 -8.89 -13.83
N TYR A 103 -9.38 -10.16 -13.54
CA TYR A 103 -10.39 -11.23 -13.52
C TYR A 103 -11.50 -10.95 -12.49
N PHE A 104 -11.14 -10.65 -11.24
CA PHE A 104 -12.13 -10.36 -10.19
C PHE A 104 -12.85 -9.02 -10.37
N LYS A 105 -12.17 -8.05 -11.01
CA LYS A 105 -12.79 -6.77 -11.40
C LYS A 105 -13.89 -6.98 -12.43
N GLY A 106 -13.69 -7.86 -13.41
CA GLY A 106 -14.71 -8.20 -14.41
C GLY A 106 -15.97 -8.84 -13.82
N ILE A 107 -15.85 -9.51 -12.67
CA ILE A 107 -16.96 -10.15 -11.95
C ILE A 107 -17.66 -9.17 -10.99
N GLY A 108 -17.12 -7.96 -10.80
CA GLY A 108 -17.69 -6.94 -9.91
C GLY A 108 -17.54 -7.24 -8.42
N LYS A 109 -16.70 -8.22 -8.03
CA LYS A 109 -16.51 -8.64 -6.63
C LYS A 109 -15.16 -8.24 -6.03
N ILE A 110 -14.44 -7.34 -6.70
CA ILE A 110 -13.06 -7.04 -6.34
C ILE A 110 -12.92 -6.44 -4.94
N ASP A 111 -13.80 -5.53 -4.53
CA ASP A 111 -13.73 -4.90 -3.21
C ASP A 111 -13.91 -5.93 -2.08
N ILE A 112 -14.79 -6.93 -2.28
CA ILE A 112 -14.99 -8.03 -1.32
C ILE A 112 -13.74 -8.90 -1.24
N VAL A 113 -13.15 -9.27 -2.39
CA VAL A 113 -11.94 -10.10 -2.44
C VAL A 113 -10.78 -9.41 -1.74
N ILE A 114 -10.57 -8.12 -2.01
CA ILE A 114 -9.52 -7.33 -1.36
C ILE A 114 -9.77 -7.24 0.15
N SER A 115 -11.01 -6.95 0.58
CA SER A 115 -11.34 -6.84 2.01
C SER A 115 -11.11 -8.15 2.75
N LEU A 116 -11.52 -9.29 2.17
CA LEU A 116 -11.29 -10.62 2.74
C LEU A 116 -9.80 -10.99 2.75
N ALA A 117 -9.06 -10.68 1.69
CA ALA A 117 -7.63 -10.91 1.63
C ALA A 117 -6.89 -10.10 2.71
N TYR A 118 -7.25 -8.82 2.89
CA TYR A 118 -6.70 -7.99 3.97
C TYR A 118 -7.06 -8.53 5.35
N MET A 119 -8.31 -8.95 5.58
CA MET A 119 -8.69 -9.62 6.82
C MET A 119 -7.86 -10.87 7.09
N TYR A 120 -7.64 -11.72 6.08
CA TYR A 120 -6.88 -12.95 6.23
C TYR A 120 -5.39 -12.69 6.50
N VAL A 121 -4.81 -11.68 5.85
CA VAL A 121 -3.39 -11.32 6.03
C VAL A 121 -3.14 -10.64 7.38
N LEU A 122 -4.12 -9.91 7.92
CA LEU A 122 -4.05 -9.24 9.24
C LEU A 122 -4.51 -10.11 10.42
N ALA A 123 -5.18 -11.24 10.17
CA ALA A 123 -5.64 -12.18 11.20
C ALA A 123 -4.51 -13.07 11.71
#